data_AF-A0A942Y9X9-F1
#
_entry.id   AF-A0A942Y9X9-F1
#
_cell.length_a   1.000
_cell.length_b   1.000
_cell.length_c   1.000
_cell.angle_alpha   90.00
_cell.angle_beta   90.00
_cell.angle_gamma   90.00
#
_symmetry.space_group_name_H-M   'P 1'
#
loop_
_entity.id
_entity.type
_entity.pdbx_description
1 polymer ?
#
loop_
_entity_poly.entity_id
_entity_poly.type
_entity_poly.pdbx_seq_one_letter_code
_entity_poly.pdbx_strand_id
1 'polypeptide(L)'
;MTQHHHGPAARRARGRFRTSRRIVAGTAAALAIAGGAVLGLGSPATAHNYLVASTPKVDGTLTELPDRFEITTNDKLLAIGGSTSGFAFRIVGPDGKYYEDGCVAVDGPSMTTAAALGDSGDYTVEWQVVSADGHTVSDEYRFTWDAPAGTTPARGSATPPTCATAGSDDDGSEGDDTTGTASGSTDSAGTDALWIGAGGVVLVGVVVAVLLLLRRRPAAPEPEDTDED
;
A
#
# COMPACT_ATOMS: atom_id res chain seq x y z
N MET A 1 -25.26 96.01 -15.00
CA MET A 1 -23.95 96.51 -14.55
C MET A 1 -23.33 95.40 -13.71
N THR A 2 -22.18 94.86 -14.16
CA THR A 2 -21.12 94.15 -13.38
C THR A 2 -21.49 92.88 -12.59
N GLN A 3 -20.76 91.76 -12.58
CA GLN A 3 -19.42 91.39 -13.05
C GLN A 3 -19.35 89.87 -13.32
N HIS A 4 -18.51 89.48 -14.29
CA HIS A 4 -17.93 88.14 -14.42
C HIS A 4 -16.89 87.89 -13.32
N HIS A 5 -16.84 86.70 -12.72
CA HIS A 5 -15.65 86.18 -12.04
C HIS A 5 -15.38 84.71 -12.42
N HIS A 6 -14.11 84.42 -12.69
CA HIS A 6 -13.54 83.15 -13.15
C HIS A 6 -12.93 82.35 -11.99
N GLY A 7 -13.00 81.02 -12.11
CA GLY A 7 -12.00 80.06 -11.59
C GLY A 7 -12.44 79.19 -10.40
N PRO A 8 -11.79 78.03 -10.11
CA PRO A 8 -10.76 77.31 -10.85
C PRO A 8 -11.15 75.86 -11.24
N ALA A 9 -10.43 75.29 -12.20
CA ALA A 9 -10.57 73.90 -12.63
C ALA A 9 -10.06 72.91 -11.55
N ALA A 10 -10.96 72.09 -11.00
CA ALA A 10 -10.59 70.99 -10.12
C ALA A 10 -10.11 69.78 -10.95
N ARG A 11 -8.79 69.68 -11.17
CA ARG A 11 -8.15 68.39 -11.44
C ARG A 11 -8.03 67.65 -10.12
N ARG A 12 -8.71 66.51 -9.95
CA ARG A 12 -8.41 65.54 -8.88
C ARG A 12 -8.23 64.14 -9.44
N ALA A 13 -7.16 63.53 -8.94
CA ALA A 13 -6.43 62.41 -9.48
C ALA A 13 -7.20 61.08 -9.46
N ARG A 14 -7.15 60.35 -10.58
CA ARG A 14 -7.47 58.92 -10.62
C ARG A 14 -6.32 58.13 -9.98
N GLY A 15 -6.32 58.06 -8.65
CA GLY A 15 -5.32 57.36 -7.84
C GLY A 15 -5.56 55.85 -7.77
N ARG A 16 -4.81 55.11 -8.60
CA ARG A 16 -4.09 53.85 -8.26
C ARG A 16 -4.72 52.87 -7.25
N PHE A 17 -5.85 52.23 -7.57
CA PHE A 17 -6.33 51.02 -6.85
C PHE A 17 -6.22 49.72 -7.67
N ARG A 18 -5.33 49.67 -8.67
CA ARG A 18 -5.20 48.48 -9.55
C ARG A 18 -4.04 47.54 -9.19
N THR A 19 -3.13 47.96 -8.31
CA THR A 19 -1.86 47.24 -8.12
C THR A 19 -1.92 46.18 -7.01
N SER A 20 -2.77 46.36 -5.99
CA SER A 20 -2.86 45.44 -4.83
C SER A 20 -3.54 44.10 -5.14
N ARG A 21 -4.49 44.06 -6.09
CA ARG A 21 -5.19 42.83 -6.50
C ARG A 21 -4.32 41.85 -7.29
N ARG A 22 -3.26 42.33 -7.95
CA ARG A 22 -2.40 41.49 -8.79
C ARG A 22 -1.38 40.68 -7.99
N ILE A 23 -0.91 41.22 -6.87
CA ILE A 23 0.09 40.57 -6.01
C ILE A 23 -0.56 39.43 -5.20
N VAL A 24 -1.78 39.63 -4.71
CA VAL A 24 -2.53 38.61 -3.93
C VAL A 24 -2.99 37.43 -4.79
N ALA A 25 -3.29 37.65 -6.08
CA ALA A 25 -3.69 36.57 -6.99
C ALA A 25 -2.52 35.66 -7.40
N GLY A 26 -1.30 36.20 -7.48
CA GLY A 26 -0.11 35.43 -7.85
C GLY A 26 0.33 34.44 -6.77
N THR A 27 0.22 34.82 -5.50
CA THR A 27 0.60 33.95 -4.36
C THR A 27 -0.37 32.77 -4.17
N ALA A 28 -1.67 32.99 -4.36
CA ALA A 28 -2.67 31.91 -4.28
C ALA A 28 -2.52 30.88 -5.41
N ALA A 29 -2.23 31.33 -6.64
CA ALA A 29 -1.98 30.42 -7.76
C ALA A 29 -0.67 29.63 -7.57
N ALA A 30 0.39 30.26 -7.06
CA ALA A 30 1.64 29.58 -6.75
C ALA A 30 1.47 28.51 -5.65
N LEU A 31 0.69 28.80 -4.60
CA LEU A 31 0.37 27.84 -3.55
C LEU A 31 -0.51 26.68 -4.05
N ALA A 32 -1.47 26.95 -4.94
CA ALA A 32 -2.31 25.91 -5.52
C ALA A 32 -1.52 24.99 -6.47
N ILE A 33 -0.60 25.54 -7.27
CA ILE A 33 0.28 24.77 -8.16
C ILE A 33 1.28 23.96 -7.33
N ALA A 34 1.90 24.55 -6.30
CA ALA A 34 2.81 23.85 -5.40
C ALA A 34 2.09 22.75 -4.61
N GLY A 35 0.89 23.02 -4.08
CA GLY A 35 0.10 22.03 -3.35
C GLY A 35 -0.40 20.88 -4.25
N GLY A 36 -0.84 21.19 -5.47
CA GLY A 36 -1.24 20.17 -6.46
C GLY A 36 -0.06 19.29 -6.92
N ALA A 37 1.13 19.87 -7.06
CA ALA A 37 2.34 19.11 -7.37
C ALA A 37 2.74 18.13 -6.25
N VAL A 38 2.53 18.47 -4.98
CA VAL A 38 2.84 17.57 -3.85
C VAL A 38 1.86 16.41 -3.76
N LEU A 39 0.56 16.64 -4.02
CA LEU A 39 -0.47 15.60 -3.93
C LEU A 39 -0.50 14.64 -5.13
N GLY A 40 0.06 15.04 -6.27
CA GLY A 40 0.09 14.23 -7.49
C GLY A 40 1.29 13.28 -7.63
N LEU A 41 2.27 13.33 -6.71
CA LEU A 41 3.53 12.57 -6.82
C LEU A 41 3.56 11.31 -5.95
N GLY A 42 2.56 11.07 -5.11
CA GLY A 42 2.48 9.87 -4.29
C GLY A 42 1.67 8.78 -4.97
N SER A 43 2.32 7.86 -5.69
CA SER A 43 1.73 6.53 -5.89
C SER A 43 1.54 5.90 -4.50
N PRO A 44 0.43 5.20 -4.22
CA PRO A 44 0.32 4.45 -2.97
C PRO A 44 1.52 3.50 -2.88
N ALA A 45 2.28 3.58 -1.79
CA ALA A 45 3.33 2.62 -1.52
C ALA A 45 2.64 1.27 -1.26
N THR A 46 2.85 0.29 -2.14
CA THR A 46 2.41 -1.09 -1.87
C THR A 46 3.34 -1.68 -0.83
N ALA A 47 2.83 -1.90 0.38
CA ALA A 47 3.60 -2.50 1.48
C ALA A 47 3.57 -4.04 1.41
N HIS A 48 2.64 -4.62 0.66
CA HIS A 48 2.48 -6.06 0.53
C HIS A 48 3.45 -6.63 -0.50
N ASN A 49 4.00 -7.80 -0.17
CA ASN A 49 4.82 -8.60 -1.07
C ASN A 49 3.96 -9.23 -2.18
N TYR A 50 4.45 -9.18 -3.42
CA TYR A 50 3.92 -9.93 -4.56
C TYR A 50 5.07 -10.63 -5.30
N LEU A 51 4.74 -11.69 -6.03
CA LEU A 51 5.71 -12.49 -6.77
C LEU A 51 6.36 -11.66 -7.89
N VAL A 52 7.70 -11.62 -7.92
CA VAL A 52 8.47 -10.97 -9.00
C VAL A 52 9.31 -11.96 -9.80
N ALA A 53 9.71 -13.08 -9.20
CA ALA A 53 10.41 -14.16 -9.86
C ALA A 53 10.10 -15.51 -9.20
N SER A 54 10.22 -16.59 -9.97
CA SER A 54 10.02 -17.94 -9.48
C SER A 54 10.91 -18.94 -10.22
N THR A 55 11.29 -19.99 -9.51
CA THR A 55 11.90 -21.21 -10.05
C THR A 55 11.09 -22.39 -9.53
N PRO A 56 10.35 -23.12 -10.39
CA PRO A 56 10.19 -22.93 -11.83
C PRO A 56 9.52 -21.62 -12.22
N LYS A 57 9.75 -21.17 -13.46
CA LYS A 57 9.06 -19.99 -13.99
C LYS A 57 7.56 -20.24 -14.06
N VAL A 58 6.76 -19.23 -13.72
CA VAL A 58 5.30 -19.21 -13.97
C VAL A 58 4.99 -19.61 -15.42
N ASP A 59 4.10 -20.59 -15.57
CA ASP A 59 3.68 -21.22 -16.84
C ASP A 59 4.86 -21.79 -17.65
N GLY A 60 6.00 -22.03 -17.01
CA GLY A 60 7.20 -22.57 -17.61
C GLY A 60 7.20 -24.10 -17.60
N THR A 61 8.05 -24.67 -18.48
CA THR A 61 8.33 -26.11 -18.49
C THR A 61 9.69 -26.37 -17.85
N LEU A 62 9.72 -27.29 -16.90
CA LEU A 62 10.91 -27.77 -16.22
C LEU A 62 11.26 -29.15 -16.80
N THR A 63 12.51 -29.34 -17.21
CA THR A 63 13.04 -30.62 -17.72
C THR A 63 14.17 -31.18 -16.87
N GLU A 64 14.60 -30.43 -15.85
CA GLU A 64 15.61 -30.80 -14.86
C GLU A 64 15.20 -30.21 -13.51
N LEU A 65 15.33 -30.97 -12.42
CA LEU A 65 14.99 -30.47 -11.08
C LEU A 65 16.02 -29.42 -10.64
N PRO A 66 15.60 -28.25 -10.14
CA PRO A 66 16.52 -27.33 -9.50
C PRO A 66 16.98 -27.90 -8.15
N ASP A 67 18.09 -27.38 -7.62
CA ASP A 67 18.51 -27.70 -6.26
C ASP A 67 17.42 -27.36 -5.24
N ARG A 68 16.72 -26.24 -5.46
CA ARG A 68 15.60 -25.75 -4.65
C ARG A 68 14.54 -25.07 -5.51
N PHE A 69 13.30 -25.21 -5.09
CA PHE A 69 12.19 -24.44 -5.62
C PHE A 69 12.17 -23.11 -4.89
N GLU A 70 11.97 -22.01 -5.62
CA GLU A 70 12.13 -20.66 -5.09
C GLU A 70 11.03 -19.73 -5.60
N ILE A 71 10.58 -18.86 -4.71
CA ILE A 71 9.90 -17.61 -5.07
C ILE A 71 10.71 -16.43 -4.56
N THR A 72 10.69 -15.34 -5.32
CA THR A 72 11.22 -14.05 -4.91
C THR A 72 10.09 -13.02 -5.01
N THR A 73 9.98 -12.19 -3.98
CA THR A 73 8.99 -11.12 -3.93
C THR A 73 9.63 -9.74 -4.05
N ASN A 74 8.82 -8.68 -4.21
CA ASN A 74 9.31 -7.33 -4.46
C ASN A 74 9.98 -6.65 -3.24
N ASP A 75 9.87 -7.21 -2.03
CA ASP A 75 10.50 -6.68 -0.81
C ASP A 75 10.90 -7.85 0.12
N LYS A 76 11.54 -7.54 1.25
CA LYS A 76 11.98 -8.54 2.22
C LYS A 76 10.80 -9.21 2.92
N LEU A 77 11.01 -10.47 3.28
CA LEU A 77 10.10 -11.27 4.07
C LEU A 77 10.43 -11.15 5.56
N LEU A 78 9.41 -11.19 6.41
CA LEU A 78 9.53 -11.05 7.86
C LEU A 78 9.63 -12.42 8.55
N ALA A 79 10.85 -12.91 8.76
CA ALA A 79 11.13 -14.13 9.55
C ALA A 79 11.71 -13.76 10.94
N ILE A 80 10.86 -13.67 11.96
CA ILE A 80 11.27 -13.27 13.31
C ILE A 80 12.07 -14.39 13.98
N GLY A 81 13.31 -14.11 14.38
CA GLY A 81 14.18 -15.09 15.06
C GLY A 81 14.53 -16.30 14.19
N GLY A 82 14.43 -16.18 12.86
CA GLY A 82 14.60 -17.30 11.93
C GLY A 82 13.41 -18.27 11.88
N SER A 83 12.32 -17.97 12.58
CA SER A 83 11.10 -18.76 12.50
C SER A 83 10.40 -18.56 11.15
N THR A 84 9.98 -19.68 10.55
CA THR A 84 9.13 -19.72 9.36
C THR A 84 7.68 -20.03 9.72
N SER A 85 7.29 -19.88 10.99
CA SER A 85 5.88 -19.92 11.38
C SER A 85 5.11 -18.82 10.66
N GLY A 86 4.07 -19.20 9.89
CA GLY A 86 3.31 -18.29 9.04
C GLY A 86 3.74 -18.30 7.57
N PHE A 87 4.80 -19.03 7.21
CA PHE A 87 5.21 -19.27 5.83
C PHE A 87 4.73 -20.65 5.36
N ALA A 88 4.44 -20.78 4.08
CA ALA A 88 4.14 -22.05 3.43
C ALA A 88 4.65 -22.04 1.99
N PHE A 89 5.19 -23.17 1.54
CA PHE A 89 5.54 -23.41 0.14
C PHE A 89 5.16 -24.85 -0.17
N ARG A 90 4.13 -25.04 -0.99
CA ARG A 90 3.59 -26.36 -1.35
C ARG A 90 3.71 -26.59 -2.84
N ILE A 91 3.99 -27.83 -3.22
CA ILE A 91 4.13 -28.25 -4.60
C ILE A 91 3.17 -29.40 -4.83
N VAL A 92 2.03 -29.09 -5.44
CA VAL A 92 0.93 -30.01 -5.67
C VAL A 92 1.03 -30.55 -7.08
N GLY A 93 1.12 -31.87 -7.22
CA GLY A 93 1.20 -32.54 -8.52
C GLY A 93 -0.15 -32.80 -9.17
N PRO A 94 -0.15 -33.36 -10.40
CA PRO A 94 -1.37 -33.61 -11.16
C PRO A 94 -2.30 -34.66 -10.53
N ASP A 95 -1.77 -35.44 -9.58
CA ASP A 95 -2.51 -36.43 -8.79
C ASP A 95 -3.08 -35.86 -7.47
N GLY A 96 -2.90 -34.56 -7.22
CA GLY A 96 -3.34 -33.86 -6.02
C GLY A 96 -2.47 -34.12 -4.78
N LYS A 97 -1.32 -34.77 -4.92
CA LYS A 97 -0.37 -35.01 -3.82
C LYS A 97 0.64 -33.89 -3.68
N TYR A 98 1.25 -33.83 -2.50
CA TYR A 98 2.30 -32.88 -2.13
C TYR A 98 3.69 -33.49 -2.38
N TYR A 99 4.61 -32.69 -2.90
CA TYR A 99 5.93 -33.14 -3.35
C TYR A 99 7.11 -32.40 -2.72
N GLU A 100 6.82 -31.33 -1.97
CA GLU A 100 7.76 -30.66 -1.08
C GLU A 100 8.12 -31.49 0.16
N ASP A 101 9.18 -31.11 0.86
CA ASP A 101 9.58 -31.70 2.14
C ASP A 101 8.94 -31.03 3.37
N GLY A 102 8.10 -30.01 3.15
CA GLY A 102 7.46 -29.20 4.18
C GLY A 102 8.40 -28.21 4.88
N CYS A 103 9.69 -28.20 4.53
CA CYS A 103 10.66 -27.25 5.04
C CYS A 103 10.73 -26.00 4.17
N VAL A 104 10.83 -24.85 4.84
CA VAL A 104 10.95 -23.54 4.21
C VAL A 104 12.19 -22.85 4.74
N ALA A 105 12.96 -22.23 3.84
CA ALA A 105 14.03 -21.30 4.18
C ALA A 105 13.74 -19.92 3.59
N VAL A 106 13.95 -18.88 4.39
CA VAL A 106 13.74 -17.48 4.01
C VAL A 106 15.07 -16.75 4.01
N ASP A 107 15.37 -16.05 2.91
CA ASP A 107 16.54 -15.18 2.78
C ASP A 107 16.14 -13.88 2.06
N GLY A 108 16.13 -12.77 2.80
CA GLY A 108 15.71 -11.47 2.27
C GLY A 108 14.31 -11.54 1.63
N PRO A 109 14.18 -11.27 0.31
CA PRO A 109 12.90 -11.33 -0.41
C PRO A 109 12.51 -12.74 -0.89
N SER A 110 13.37 -13.74 -0.68
CA SER A 110 13.24 -15.08 -1.23
C SER A 110 12.76 -16.11 -0.20
N MET A 111 11.97 -17.06 -0.66
CA MET A 111 11.52 -18.23 0.08
C MET A 111 11.78 -19.49 -0.76
N THR A 112 12.38 -20.51 -0.14
CA THR A 112 12.78 -21.75 -0.83
C THR A 112 12.29 -23.01 -0.10
N THR A 113 12.06 -24.07 -0.86
CA THR A 113 11.78 -25.43 -0.36
C THR A 113 12.51 -26.48 -1.22
N ALA A 114 12.68 -27.70 -0.70
CA ALA A 114 13.17 -28.82 -1.50
C ALA A 114 11.99 -29.71 -1.89
N ALA A 115 12.07 -30.32 -3.07
CA ALA A 115 11.03 -31.23 -3.54
C ALA A 115 11.60 -32.26 -4.51
N ALA A 116 10.95 -33.42 -4.54
CA ALA A 116 11.15 -34.43 -5.56
C ALA A 116 9.81 -34.64 -6.28
N LEU A 117 9.77 -34.47 -7.59
CA LEU A 117 8.51 -34.50 -8.33
C LEU A 117 8.10 -35.93 -8.72
N GLY A 118 6.81 -36.12 -8.91
CA GLY A 118 6.20 -37.36 -9.40
C GLY A 118 6.26 -37.46 -10.92
N ASP A 119 5.17 -37.96 -11.50
CA ASP A 119 5.02 -38.10 -12.95
C ASP A 119 5.05 -36.73 -13.66
N SER A 120 5.41 -36.74 -14.95
CA SER A 120 5.28 -35.57 -15.81
C SER A 120 3.84 -35.06 -15.83
N GLY A 121 3.67 -33.74 -15.87
CA GLY A 121 2.36 -33.11 -15.87
C GLY A 121 2.38 -31.69 -15.35
N ASP A 122 1.18 -31.14 -15.12
CA ASP A 122 1.00 -29.82 -14.54
C ASP A 122 1.11 -29.89 -13.01
N TYR A 123 1.93 -29.01 -12.45
CA TYR A 123 2.09 -28.82 -11.02
C TYR A 123 1.63 -27.41 -10.65
N THR A 124 1.10 -27.28 -9.43
CA THR A 124 0.75 -26.01 -8.82
C THR A 124 1.66 -25.76 -7.63
N VAL A 125 2.25 -24.56 -7.59
CA VAL A 125 2.94 -24.05 -6.42
C VAL A 125 1.97 -23.14 -5.67
N GLU A 126 1.63 -23.52 -4.45
CA GLU A 126 0.90 -22.66 -3.51
C GLU A 126 1.91 -22.07 -2.52
N TRP A 127 1.85 -20.77 -2.28
CA TRP A 127 2.78 -20.13 -1.36
C TRP A 127 2.10 -19.12 -0.45
N GLN A 128 2.68 -18.96 0.73
CA GLN A 128 2.31 -17.98 1.73
C GLN A 128 3.57 -17.39 2.37
N VAL A 129 3.62 -16.07 2.51
CA VAL A 129 4.71 -15.35 3.17
C VAL A 129 4.17 -14.31 4.14
N VAL A 130 5.01 -13.89 5.10
CA VAL A 130 4.76 -12.71 5.91
C VAL A 130 5.59 -11.55 5.36
N SER A 131 4.92 -10.50 4.92
CA SER A 131 5.54 -9.30 4.36
C SER A 131 6.28 -8.51 5.44
N ALA A 132 7.20 -7.62 5.05
CA ALA A 132 7.92 -6.76 6.00
C ALA A 132 7.00 -5.87 6.86
N ASP A 133 5.79 -5.56 6.37
CA ASP A 133 4.76 -4.81 7.08
C ASP A 133 3.94 -5.66 8.08
N GLY A 134 4.23 -6.96 8.17
CA GLY A 134 3.60 -7.91 9.08
C GLY A 134 2.34 -8.58 8.54
N HIS A 135 1.88 -8.25 7.33
CA HIS A 135 0.73 -8.92 6.73
C HIS A 135 1.10 -10.21 6.02
N THR A 136 0.26 -11.23 6.21
CA THR A 136 0.36 -12.48 5.44
C THR A 136 -0.17 -12.26 4.03
N VAL A 137 0.58 -12.72 3.04
CA VAL A 137 0.17 -12.78 1.63
C VAL A 137 0.27 -14.22 1.14
N SER A 138 -0.71 -14.67 0.38
CA SER A 138 -0.74 -15.99 -0.25
C SER A 138 -1.16 -15.88 -1.70
N ASP A 139 -0.58 -16.71 -2.56
CA ASP A 139 -0.96 -16.83 -3.97
C ASP A 139 -0.55 -18.21 -4.49
N GLU A 140 -0.85 -18.49 -5.76
CA GLU A 140 -0.44 -19.70 -6.46
C GLU A 140 0.05 -19.43 -7.88
N TYR A 141 0.86 -20.33 -8.41
CA TYR A 141 1.21 -20.34 -9.84
C TYR A 141 1.43 -21.77 -10.34
N ARG A 142 1.42 -21.96 -11.66
CA ARG A 142 1.58 -23.28 -12.29
C ARG A 142 2.90 -23.40 -13.03
N PHE A 143 3.40 -24.63 -13.15
CA PHE A 143 4.47 -25.00 -14.06
C PHE A 143 4.22 -26.42 -14.60
N THR A 144 4.85 -26.76 -15.71
CA THR A 144 4.79 -28.11 -16.29
C THR A 144 6.11 -28.82 -16.00
N TRP A 145 6.04 -30.05 -15.48
CA TRP A 145 7.18 -30.95 -15.36
C TRP A 145 7.20 -31.92 -16.54
N ASP A 146 8.29 -31.91 -17.31
CA ASP A 146 8.55 -32.87 -18.38
C ASP A 146 9.77 -33.72 -18.00
N ALA A 147 9.51 -34.80 -17.26
CA ALA A 147 10.55 -35.66 -16.71
C ALA A 147 11.40 -36.29 -17.82
N PRO A 148 12.74 -36.22 -17.73
CA PRO A 148 13.61 -36.97 -18.63
C PRO A 148 13.32 -38.47 -18.60
N ALA A 149 13.48 -39.14 -19.74
CA ALA A 149 13.31 -40.58 -19.84
C ALA A 149 14.20 -41.32 -18.82
N GLY A 150 13.60 -42.26 -18.07
CA GLY A 150 14.29 -43.02 -17.02
C GLY A 150 14.24 -42.39 -15.63
N THR A 151 13.65 -41.20 -15.47
CA THR A 151 13.35 -40.63 -14.16
C THR A 151 12.36 -41.55 -13.42
N THR A 152 12.66 -41.89 -12.15
CA THR A 152 11.72 -42.61 -11.29
C THR A 152 10.85 -41.58 -10.55
N PRO A 153 9.52 -41.58 -10.74
CA PRO A 153 8.62 -40.63 -10.08
C PRO A 153 8.66 -40.75 -8.55
N ALA A 154 8.68 -39.62 -7.85
CA ALA A 154 8.42 -39.60 -6.42
C ALA A 154 6.96 -39.99 -6.13
N ARG A 155 6.71 -40.63 -4.98
CA ARG A 155 5.36 -41.07 -4.58
C ARG A 155 4.42 -39.90 -4.25
N GLY A 156 4.97 -38.81 -3.71
CA GLY A 156 4.24 -37.71 -3.08
C GLY A 156 3.60 -38.10 -1.74
N SER A 157 3.05 -37.12 -1.05
CA SER A 157 2.27 -37.26 0.19
C SER A 157 0.79 -36.95 -0.03
N ALA A 158 -0.10 -37.66 0.65
CA ALA A 158 -1.55 -37.40 0.59
C ALA A 158 -1.97 -36.16 1.43
N THR A 159 -1.14 -35.74 2.37
CA THR A 159 -1.36 -34.57 3.23
C THR A 159 -0.16 -33.63 3.16
N PRO A 160 -0.34 -32.30 3.41
CA PRO A 160 0.78 -31.37 3.43
C PRO A 160 1.83 -31.84 4.46
N PRO A 161 3.08 -32.08 4.04
CA PRO A 161 4.14 -32.47 4.94
C PRO A 161 4.49 -31.32 5.88
N THR A 162 4.90 -31.66 7.10
CA THR A 162 5.55 -30.73 8.02
C THR A 162 7.05 -30.92 7.92
N CYS A 163 7.82 -29.86 8.15
CA CYS A 163 9.28 -29.94 8.12
C CYS A 163 9.77 -30.97 9.16
N ALA A 164 10.16 -32.15 8.67
CA ALA A 164 10.67 -33.20 9.52
C ALA A 164 12.08 -32.83 9.99
N THR A 165 12.30 -32.80 11.30
CA THR A 165 13.66 -32.87 11.81
C THR A 165 14.13 -34.30 11.56
N ALA A 166 15.26 -34.49 10.87
CA ALA A 166 15.75 -35.82 10.47
C ALA A 166 15.64 -36.84 11.63
N GLY A 167 14.72 -37.79 11.50
CA GLY A 167 14.44 -38.82 12.50
C GLY A 167 13.04 -38.73 13.11
N SER A 168 12.00 -38.93 12.31
CA SER A 168 10.69 -39.41 12.77
C SER A 168 9.98 -40.03 11.57
N ASP A 169 10.40 -41.25 11.22
CA ASP A 169 9.44 -42.22 10.70
C ASP A 169 8.52 -42.51 11.89
N ASP A 170 7.30 -41.98 11.89
CA ASP A 170 6.27 -42.56 12.75
C ASP A 170 4.95 -42.68 12.02
N ASP A 171 4.44 -43.88 12.25
CA ASP A 171 3.25 -44.55 11.78
C ASP A 171 1.98 -43.76 12.10
N GLY A 172 0.93 -44.00 11.32
CA GLY A 172 -0.32 -43.28 11.44
C GLY A 172 -0.92 -43.43 12.84
N SER A 173 -1.21 -42.30 13.49
CA SER A 173 -2.12 -42.25 14.63
C SER A 173 -3.24 -41.26 14.33
N GLU A 174 -4.43 -41.80 14.05
CA GLU A 174 -5.69 -41.09 14.25
C GLU A 174 -5.79 -40.66 15.72
N GLY A 175 -6.28 -39.44 15.96
CA GLY A 175 -6.37 -38.92 17.32
C GLY A 175 -6.82 -37.48 17.43
N ASP A 176 -8.15 -37.32 17.45
CA ASP A 176 -8.90 -36.47 18.38
C ASP A 176 -9.21 -35.01 18.01
N ASP A 177 -10.50 -34.73 18.17
CA ASP A 177 -11.22 -33.49 17.93
C ASP A 177 -10.75 -32.38 18.86
N THR A 178 -10.44 -31.21 18.29
CA THR A 178 -10.52 -29.94 19.04
C THR A 178 -11.21 -28.88 18.17
N THR A 179 -12.53 -28.83 18.29
CA THR A 179 -13.33 -27.68 17.86
C THR A 179 -12.97 -26.46 18.72
N GLY A 180 -12.01 -25.66 18.24
CA GLY A 180 -11.73 -24.34 18.77
C GLY A 180 -12.80 -23.34 18.33
N THR A 181 -13.74 -23.04 19.22
CA THR A 181 -14.73 -21.96 19.06
C THR A 181 -14.01 -20.62 18.92
N ALA A 182 -13.98 -20.06 17.72
CA ALA A 182 -13.58 -18.68 17.48
C ALA A 182 -14.73 -17.73 17.87
N SER A 183 -14.68 -17.21 19.10
CA SER A 183 -15.48 -16.05 19.51
C SER A 183 -14.81 -14.77 19.01
N GLY A 184 -15.09 -14.39 17.77
CA GLY A 184 -14.75 -13.07 17.23
C GLY A 184 -15.94 -12.13 17.33
N SER A 185 -16.10 -11.45 18.48
CA SER A 185 -17.01 -10.31 18.59
C SER A 185 -16.26 -9.07 18.12
N THR A 186 -16.71 -8.46 17.02
CA THR A 186 -16.27 -7.11 16.62
C THR A 186 -17.49 -6.26 16.31
N ASP A 187 -18.17 -5.81 17.36
CA ASP A 187 -18.92 -4.56 17.32
C ASP A 187 -18.03 -3.48 17.91
N SER A 188 -17.48 -2.63 17.04
CA SER A 188 -17.04 -1.27 17.37
C SER A 188 -16.97 -0.45 16.08
N ALA A 189 -18.12 -0.29 15.43
CA ALA A 189 -18.35 0.90 14.63
C ALA A 189 -18.37 2.10 15.59
N GLY A 190 -17.32 2.91 15.53
CA GLY A 190 -17.28 4.22 16.15
C GLY A 190 -16.15 4.38 17.16
N THR A 191 -15.03 4.94 16.72
CA THR A 191 -14.50 6.25 17.21
C THR A 191 -13.13 6.59 16.62
N ASP A 192 -12.89 6.37 15.33
CA ASP A 192 -11.68 6.87 14.65
C ASP A 192 -11.96 8.01 13.64
N ALA A 193 -13.12 8.65 13.76
CA ALA A 193 -13.48 9.83 12.99
C ALA A 193 -13.17 11.16 13.72
N LEU A 194 -12.27 11.16 14.71
CA LEU A 194 -12.02 12.36 15.56
C LEU A 194 -10.62 12.98 15.44
N TRP A 195 -9.68 12.41 14.67
CA TRP A 195 -8.39 13.07 14.40
C TRP A 195 -8.26 13.64 12.98
N ILE A 196 -9.15 13.29 12.05
CA ILE A 196 -9.30 13.98 10.75
C ILE A 196 -10.10 15.31 10.91
N GLY A 197 -10.62 15.60 12.11
CA GLY A 197 -11.27 16.88 12.40
C GLY A 197 -10.28 18.03 12.59
N ALA A 198 -9.15 17.83 13.28
CA ALA A 198 -8.30 18.94 13.68
C ALA A 198 -7.51 19.57 12.51
N GLY A 199 -6.94 18.75 11.62
CA GLY A 199 -6.22 19.25 10.44
C GLY A 199 -7.13 19.91 9.41
N GLY A 200 -8.31 19.31 9.16
CA GLY A 200 -9.32 19.87 8.27
C GLY A 200 -9.90 21.19 8.79
N VAL A 201 -10.17 21.28 10.09
CA VAL A 201 -10.69 22.52 10.71
C VAL A 201 -9.65 23.63 10.72
N VAL A 202 -8.36 23.35 10.92
CA VAL A 202 -7.31 24.37 10.82
C VAL A 202 -7.19 24.89 9.38
N LEU A 203 -7.23 24.00 8.38
CA LEU A 203 -7.11 24.41 6.98
C LEU A 203 -8.35 25.20 6.50
N VAL A 204 -9.55 24.76 6.87
CA VAL A 204 -10.80 25.50 6.63
C VAL A 204 -10.79 26.84 7.39
N GLY A 205 -10.32 26.85 8.64
CA GLY A 205 -10.19 28.05 9.46
C GLY A 205 -9.26 29.09 8.83
N VAL A 206 -8.10 28.67 8.32
CA VAL A 206 -7.16 29.55 7.60
C VAL A 206 -7.79 30.08 6.32
N VAL A 207 -8.47 29.24 5.54
CA VAL A 207 -9.16 29.66 4.30
C VAL A 207 -10.27 30.66 4.60
N VAL A 208 -11.11 30.41 5.61
CA VAL A 208 -12.19 31.32 6.02
C VAL A 208 -11.62 32.63 6.58
N ALA A 209 -10.58 32.57 7.40
CA ALA A 209 -9.92 33.77 7.95
C ALA A 209 -9.34 34.65 6.82
N VAL A 210 -8.66 34.05 5.84
CA VAL A 210 -8.16 34.74 4.66
C VAL A 210 -9.31 35.35 3.85
N LEU A 211 -10.40 34.62 3.62
CA LEU A 211 -11.58 35.14 2.91
C LEU A 211 -12.27 36.29 3.65
N LEU A 212 -12.34 36.25 4.98
CA LEU A 212 -12.91 37.33 5.80
C LEU A 212 -12.00 38.56 5.82
N LEU A 213 -10.68 38.38 5.89
CA LEU A 213 -9.71 39.47 5.79
C LEU A 213 -9.74 40.13 4.41
N LEU A 214 -9.99 39.35 3.34
CA LEU A 214 -10.22 39.87 1.99
C LEU A 214 -11.58 40.58 1.81
N ARG A 215 -12.56 40.29 2.68
CA ARG A 215 -13.90 40.91 2.67
C ARG A 215 -14.00 42.19 3.50
N ARG A 216 -13.08 42.43 4.44
CA ARG A 216 -13.06 43.68 5.23
C ARG A 216 -12.73 44.86 4.31
N ARG A 217 -13.78 45.55 3.84
CA ARG A 217 -13.67 46.90 3.29
C ARG A 217 -13.32 47.86 4.44
N PRO A 218 -12.37 48.78 4.28
CA PRO A 218 -12.16 49.83 5.28
C PRO A 218 -13.44 50.68 5.40
N ALA A 219 -13.91 50.88 6.62
CA ALA A 219 -14.97 51.83 6.94
C ALA A 219 -14.52 53.23 6.50
N ALA A 220 -15.41 53.97 5.84
CA ALA A 220 -15.17 55.38 5.58
C ALA A 220 -15.10 56.12 6.92
N PRO A 221 -14.14 57.04 7.13
CA PRO A 221 -14.13 57.89 8.32
C PRO A 221 -15.41 58.72 8.35
N GLU A 222 -16.10 58.74 9.50
CA GLU A 222 -17.23 59.64 9.73
C GLU A 222 -16.76 61.09 9.63
N PRO A 223 -17.54 61.99 9.01
CA PRO A 223 -17.22 63.41 9.03
C PRO A 223 -17.34 63.94 10.46
N GLU A 224 -16.22 64.45 10.95
CA GLU A 224 -16.07 65.21 12.19
C GLU A 224 -16.96 66.47 12.12
N ASP A 225 -17.78 66.67 13.15
CA ASP A 225 -18.68 67.81 13.32
C ASP A 225 -17.89 69.13 13.36
N THR A 226 -18.35 70.14 12.63
CA THR A 226 -17.98 71.54 12.88
C THR A 226 -19.21 72.30 13.32
N ASP A 227 -19.30 72.52 14.63
CA ASP A 227 -20.07 73.59 15.27
C ASP A 227 -19.47 74.94 14.87
N GLU A 228 -20.25 75.84 14.25
CA GLU A 228 -19.99 77.30 14.25
C GLU A 228 -21.33 78.07 14.26
N ASP A 229 -21.34 79.16 15.05
CA ASP A 229 -22.43 79.95 15.68
C ASP A 229 -23.61 80.47 14.83
#